data_AF-A0A432QEC6-F1
#
_entry.id   AF-A0A432QEC6-F1
#
_cell.length_a   1.000
_cell.length_b   1.000
_cell.length_c   1.000
_cell.angle_alpha   90.00
_cell.angle_beta   90.00
_cell.angle_gamma   90.00
#
_symmetry.space_group_name_H-M   'P 1'
#
loop_
_entity.id
_entity.type
_entity.pdbx_description
1 polymer ?
#
loop_
_entity_poly.entity_id
_entity_poly.type
_entity_poly.pdbx_seq_one_letter_code
_entity_poly.pdbx_strand_id
1 'polypeptide(L)'
;MLFNSMDLVKKLNKELLVLPGHYMNWEEANDPLIFAMSLGRIIERNKDIYQIDNLADFITFIRDNMRPQPEEYALIRQANANLTQFDEDKQEELDLGKNECAATAYAAAQKEKEAKETA
;
A
#
# COMPACT_ATOMS: atom_id res chain seq x y z
N MET A 1 13.63 -2.13 13.43
CA MET A 1 12.69 -3.12 12.86
C MET A 1 11.95 -2.67 11.58
N LEU A 2 12.10 -1.43 11.07
CA LEU A 2 11.84 -1.14 9.65
C LEU A 2 13.12 -0.74 8.93
N PHE A 3 13.86 0.22 9.51
CA PHE A 3 15.19 0.66 9.04
C PHE A 3 16.12 -0.52 8.68
N ASN A 4 16.39 -1.42 9.63
CA ASN A 4 17.22 -2.61 9.39
C ASN A 4 16.67 -3.52 8.27
N SER A 5 15.35 -3.67 8.18
CA SER A 5 14.71 -4.50 7.14
C SER A 5 14.90 -3.88 5.76
N MET A 6 14.77 -2.55 5.66
CA MET A 6 15.06 -1.83 4.42
C MET A 6 16.53 -2.00 4.01
N ASP A 7 17.47 -1.98 4.96
CA ASP A 7 18.89 -2.22 4.66
C ASP A 7 19.20 -3.65 4.18
N LEU A 8 18.45 -4.65 4.65
CA LEU A 8 18.51 -6.01 4.11
C LEU A 8 17.96 -6.04 2.68
N VAL A 9 16.78 -5.44 2.47
CA VAL A 9 16.13 -5.37 1.16
C VAL A 9 17.01 -4.64 0.13
N LYS A 10 17.69 -3.55 0.52
CA LYS A 10 18.65 -2.81 -0.33
C LYS A 10 19.74 -3.71 -0.93
N LYS A 11 20.07 -4.85 -0.32
CA LYS A 11 21.14 -5.75 -0.76
C LYS A 11 20.65 -6.86 -1.70
N LEU A 12 19.33 -6.99 -1.89
CA LEU A 12 18.75 -7.98 -2.79
C LEU A 12 18.95 -7.58 -4.27
N ASN A 13 18.75 -8.55 -5.17
CA ASN A 13 18.85 -8.36 -6.61
C ASN A 13 17.86 -7.26 -7.07
N LYS A 14 18.36 -6.27 -7.81
CA LYS A 14 17.60 -5.10 -8.28
C LYS A 14 16.53 -5.44 -9.31
N GLU A 15 16.65 -6.59 -9.96
CA GLU A 15 15.67 -7.11 -10.92
C GLU A 15 14.52 -7.87 -10.25
N LEU A 16 14.54 -8.05 -8.92
CA LEU A 16 13.41 -8.66 -8.22
C LEU A 16 12.16 -7.82 -8.42
N LEU A 17 11.09 -8.48 -8.87
CA LEU A 17 9.78 -7.88 -8.95
C LEU A 17 9.17 -7.82 -7.54
N VAL A 18 8.78 -6.63 -7.11
CA VAL A 18 8.11 -6.40 -5.82
C VAL A 18 6.62 -6.25 -6.08
N LEU A 19 5.83 -7.02 -5.34
CA LEU A 19 4.37 -6.95 -5.34
C LEU A 19 3.93 -6.39 -3.97
N PRO A 20 3.31 -5.20 -3.93
CA PRO A 20 2.89 -4.60 -2.68
C PRO A 20 1.57 -5.21 -2.19
N GLY A 21 1.34 -5.19 -0.88
CA GLY A 21 0.04 -5.58 -0.30
C GLY A 21 -1.06 -4.54 -0.48
N HIS A 22 -0.68 -3.27 -0.73
CA HIS A 22 -1.59 -2.13 -0.92
C HIS A 22 -1.00 -1.15 -1.94
N TYR A 23 -1.86 -0.32 -2.53
CA TYR A 23 -1.50 0.82 -3.37
C TYR A 23 -2.32 2.04 -2.97
N MET A 24 -1.87 3.24 -3.32
CA MET A 24 -2.59 4.48 -3.02
C MET A 24 -3.36 5.00 -4.24
N ASN A 25 -2.79 4.83 -5.44
CA ASN A 25 -3.37 5.33 -6.69
C ASN A 25 -3.15 4.35 -7.84
N TRP A 26 -4.00 4.42 -8.86
CA TRP A 26 -3.92 3.58 -10.06
C TRP A 26 -2.71 3.88 -10.95
N GLU A 27 -2.10 5.07 -10.81
CA GLU A 27 -0.87 5.42 -11.52
C GLU A 27 0.35 4.63 -11.02
N GLU A 28 0.21 3.88 -9.92
CA GLU A 28 1.22 2.91 -9.45
C GLU A 28 1.18 1.59 -10.22
N ALA A 29 0.09 1.30 -10.96
CA ALA A 29 0.02 0.13 -11.81
C ALA A 29 0.78 0.36 -13.14
N ASN A 30 1.32 -0.71 -13.71
CA ASN A 30 1.90 -0.67 -15.05
C ASN A 30 0.82 -0.75 -16.15
N ASP A 31 1.21 -0.68 -17.43
CA ASP A 31 0.23 -0.68 -18.56
C ASP A 31 -0.75 -1.88 -18.54
N PRO A 32 -0.31 -3.11 -18.16
CA PRO A 32 -1.22 -4.23 -17.91
C PRO A 32 -2.11 -4.15 -16.66
N LEU A 33 -2.11 -3.04 -15.92
CA LEU A 33 -2.80 -2.84 -14.63
C LEU A 33 -2.29 -3.74 -13.49
N ILE A 34 -1.02 -4.14 -13.54
CA ILE A 34 -0.37 -4.91 -12.48
C ILE A 34 0.41 -3.96 -11.57
N PHE A 35 0.15 -4.05 -10.27
CA PHE A 35 0.94 -3.37 -9.25
C PHE A 35 2.22 -4.14 -8.98
N ALA A 36 3.22 -3.91 -9.82
CA ALA A 36 4.52 -4.53 -9.66
C ALA A 36 5.63 -3.67 -10.27
N MET A 37 6.77 -3.60 -9.57
CA MET A 37 7.92 -2.82 -10.02
C MET A 37 9.23 -3.49 -9.58
N SER A 38 10.30 -3.34 -10.36
CA SER A 38 11.61 -3.87 -9.96
C SER A 38 12.13 -3.15 -8.72
N LEU A 39 12.83 -3.89 -7.85
CA LEU A 39 13.39 -3.34 -6.62
C LEU A 39 14.32 -2.15 -6.88
N GLY A 40 15.11 -2.18 -7.96
CA GLY A 40 15.96 -1.06 -8.36
C GLY A 40 15.17 0.22 -8.61
N ARG A 41 14.06 0.12 -9.36
CA ARG A 41 13.16 1.26 -9.65
C ARG A 41 12.46 1.77 -8.37
N ILE A 42 12.08 0.87 -7.47
CA ILE A 42 11.47 1.25 -6.18
C ILE A 42 12.45 2.06 -5.34
N ILE A 43 13.71 1.62 -5.24
CA ILE A 43 14.73 2.34 -4.47
C ILE A 43 14.97 3.73 -5.06
N GLU A 44 15.04 3.84 -6.39
CA GLU A 44 15.24 5.12 -7.08
C GLU A 44 14.06 6.09 -6.87
N ARG A 45 12.83 5.60 -7.06
CA ARG A 45 11.61 6.42 -6.89
C ARG A 45 11.41 6.87 -5.44
N ASN A 46 11.89 6.09 -4.48
CA ASN A 46 11.80 6.37 -3.05
C ASN A 46 13.16 6.77 -2.45
N LYS A 47 14.05 7.39 -3.24
CA LYS A 47 15.41 7.71 -2.82
C LYS A 47 15.49 8.45 -1.48
N ASP A 48 14.52 9.32 -1.18
CA ASP A 48 14.54 10.18 0.01
C ASP A 48 14.54 9.36 1.31
N ILE A 49 13.82 8.23 1.36
CA ILE A 49 13.84 7.33 2.51
C ILE A 49 14.99 6.31 2.42
N TYR A 50 15.35 5.86 1.21
CA TYR A 50 16.41 4.87 1.02
C TYR A 50 17.84 5.42 1.20
N GLN A 51 18.04 6.74 1.07
CA GLN A 51 19.33 7.41 1.28
C GLN A 51 19.62 7.73 2.76
N ILE A 52 18.62 7.66 3.64
CA ILE A 52 18.83 7.84 5.07
C ILE A 52 19.70 6.70 5.59
N ASP A 53 20.83 7.06 6.21
CA ASP A 53 21.89 6.14 6.61
C ASP A 53 21.98 5.91 8.13
N ASN A 54 21.17 6.64 8.89
CA ASN A 54 21.13 6.54 10.34
C ASN A 54 19.69 6.47 10.87
N LEU A 55 19.55 5.79 12.02
CA LEU A 55 18.25 5.50 12.60
C LEU A 55 17.52 6.76 13.12
N ALA A 56 18.25 7.77 13.60
CA ALA A 56 17.66 8.96 14.18
C ALA A 56 16.90 9.77 13.12
N ASP A 57 17.55 10.04 11.99
CA ASP A 57 16.94 10.76 10.86
C ASP A 57 15.81 9.95 10.23
N PHE A 58 15.94 8.62 10.19
CA PHE A 58 14.88 7.75 9.69
C PHE A 58 13.61 7.84 10.56
N ILE A 59 13.76 7.84 11.89
CA ILE A 59 12.62 7.98 12.81
C ILE A 59 11.95 9.34 12.63
N THR A 60 12.73 10.41 12.50
CA THR A 60 12.21 11.76 12.26
C THR A 60 11.44 11.80 10.94
N PHE A 61 12.03 11.32 9.86
CA PHE A 61 11.38 11.25 8.54
C PHE A 61 10.05 10.51 8.60
N ILE A 62 10.01 9.33 9.23
CA ILE A 62 8.77 8.55 9.35
C ILE A 62 7.72 9.30 10.17
N ARG A 63 8.11 9.92 11.30
CA ARG A 63 7.17 10.64 12.17
C ARG A 63 6.55 11.84 11.46
N ASP A 64 7.36 12.62 10.75
CA ASP A 64 6.92 13.84 10.07
C ASP A 64 5.98 13.56 8.89
N ASN A 65 6.05 12.34 8.33
CA ASN A 65 5.22 11.90 7.20
C ASN A 65 4.06 10.97 7.62
N MET A 66 3.89 10.69 8.92
CA MET A 66 2.84 9.79 9.41
C MET A 66 1.50 10.50 9.49
N ARG A 67 0.46 9.89 8.92
CA ARG A 67 -0.93 10.36 9.05
C ARG A 67 -1.61 9.75 10.27
N PRO A 68 -2.57 10.45 10.90
CA PRO A 68 -3.37 9.88 11.97
C PRO A 68 -4.08 8.61 11.49
N GLN A 69 -4.01 7.55 12.30
CA GLN A 69 -4.70 6.32 11.98
C GLN A 69 -6.19 6.44 12.35
N PRO A 70 -7.08 5.93 11.49
CA PRO A 70 -8.48 5.73 11.84
C PRO A 70 -8.69 4.88 13.09
N GLU A 71 -9.78 5.14 13.81
CA GLU A 71 -10.16 4.36 15.01
C GLU A 71 -10.53 2.92 14.64
N GLU A 72 -11.12 2.71 13.47
CA GLU A 72 -11.57 1.40 12.97
C GLU A 72 -10.41 0.42 12.82
N TYR A 73 -9.18 0.90 12.59
CA TYR A 73 -7.99 0.04 12.50
C TYR A 73 -7.69 -0.68 13.81
N ALA A 74 -8.11 -0.13 14.96
CA ALA A 74 -8.01 -0.82 16.23
C ALA A 74 -8.94 -2.05 16.28
N LEU A 75 -10.17 -1.92 15.78
CA LEU A 75 -11.15 -3.01 15.71
C LEU A 75 -10.71 -4.09 14.72
N ILE A 76 -10.22 -3.68 13.54
CA ILE A 76 -9.68 -4.60 12.52
C ILE A 76 -8.53 -5.43 13.11
N ARG A 77 -7.61 -4.81 13.87
CA ARG A 77 -6.52 -5.55 14.52
C ARG A 77 -7.00 -6.56 15.54
N GLN A 78 -8.06 -6.27 16.29
CA GLN A 78 -8.66 -7.20 17.25
C GLN A 78 -9.33 -8.38 16.57
N ALA A 79 -10.08 -8.12 15.48
CA ALA A 79 -10.65 -9.16 14.63
C ALA A 79 -9.56 -10.06 14.02
N ASN A 80 -8.55 -9.47 13.37
CA ASN A 80 -7.46 -10.22 12.74
C ASN A 80 -6.62 -11.04 13.73
N ALA A 81 -6.50 -10.56 14.98
CA ALA A 81 -5.84 -11.29 16.07
C ALA A 81 -6.76 -12.34 16.72
N ASN A 82 -7.99 -12.51 16.22
CA ASN A 82 -9.02 -13.40 16.78
C ASN A 82 -9.33 -13.12 18.26
N LEU A 83 -9.18 -11.86 18.69
CA LEU A 83 -9.47 -11.41 20.05
C LEU A 83 -10.93 -10.98 20.23
N THR A 84 -11.60 -10.64 19.13
CA THR A 84 -12.98 -10.18 19.11
C THR A 84 -13.62 -10.71 17.83
N GLN A 85 -14.85 -11.19 17.94
CA GLN A 85 -15.63 -11.67 16.81
C GLN A 85 -16.82 -10.74 16.64
N PHE A 86 -16.93 -10.13 15.46
CA PHE A 86 -18.02 -9.24 15.08
C PHE A 86 -19.09 -10.02 14.30
N ASP A 87 -20.30 -9.49 14.19
CA ASP A 87 -21.32 -10.02 13.29
C ASP A 87 -20.98 -9.74 11.81
N GLU A 88 -21.73 -10.35 10.90
CA GLU A 88 -21.48 -10.25 9.45
C GLU A 88 -21.54 -8.81 8.95
N ASP A 89 -22.54 -8.04 9.39
CA ASP A 89 -22.74 -6.64 8.99
C ASP A 89 -21.53 -5.77 9.41
N LYS A 90 -21.03 -5.94 10.64
CA LYS A 90 -19.88 -5.18 11.13
C LYS A 90 -18.57 -5.63 10.50
N GLN A 91 -18.43 -6.92 10.15
CA GLN A 91 -17.27 -7.39 9.39
C GLN A 91 -17.23 -6.74 8.00
N GLU A 92 -18.36 -6.70 7.30
CA GLU A 92 -18.46 -6.04 6.00
C GLU A 92 -18.12 -4.55 6.07
N GLU A 93 -18.61 -3.84 7.09
CA GLU A 93 -18.27 -2.43 7.34
C GLU A 93 -16.75 -2.24 7.54
N LEU A 94 -16.12 -3.08 8.36
CA LEU A 94 -14.68 -2.98 8.67
C LEU A 94 -13.79 -3.37 7.48
N ASP A 95 -14.25 -4.26 6.61
CA ASP A 95 -13.55 -4.67 5.39
C ASP A 95 -13.64 -3.62 4.27
N LEU A 96 -14.81 -2.99 4.11
CA LEU A 96 -15.06 -2.02 3.03
C LEU A 96 -14.69 -0.58 3.42
N GLY A 97 -14.84 -0.19 4.69
CA GLY A 97 -14.98 1.21 5.13
C GLY A 97 -13.86 2.19 4.74
N LYS A 98 -12.64 1.72 4.43
CA LYS A 98 -11.56 2.61 3.92
C LYS A 98 -10.91 2.16 2.62
N ASN A 99 -11.32 1.01 2.08
CA ASN A 99 -10.83 0.51 0.80
C ASN A 99 -11.60 1.09 -0.41
N GLU A 100 -12.60 1.96 -0.17
CA GLU A 100 -13.41 2.58 -1.23
C GLU A 100 -12.57 3.34 -2.28
N CYS A 101 -11.45 3.97 -1.92
CA CYS A 101 -10.62 4.68 -2.90
C CYS A 101 -10.09 3.77 -4.03
N ALA A 102 -9.78 2.51 -3.72
CA ALA A 102 -9.34 1.52 -4.69
C ALA A 102 -10.51 1.02 -5.57
N ALA A 103 -11.65 0.69 -4.94
CA ALA A 103 -12.81 0.12 -5.60
C ALA A 103 -13.53 1.10 -6.54
N THR A 104 -13.68 2.37 -6.14
CA THR A 104 -14.38 3.38 -6.95
C THR A 104 -13.62 3.70 -8.24
N ALA A 105 -12.29 3.78 -8.18
CA ALA A 105 -11.48 4.07 -9.36
C ALA A 105 -11.34 2.86 -10.30
N TYR A 106 -11.38 1.62 -9.79
CA TYR A 106 -11.53 0.43 -10.64
C TYR A 106 -12.84 0.44 -11.44
N ALA A 107 -13.96 0.71 -10.77
CA ALA A 107 -15.28 0.75 -11.40
C ALA A 107 -15.37 1.87 -12.45
N ALA A 108 -14.71 3.01 -12.23
CA ALA A 108 -14.63 4.09 -13.21
C ALA A 108 -13.79 3.68 -14.44
N ALA A 109 -12.64 3.03 -14.23
CA ALA A 109 -11.77 2.57 -15.31
C ALA A 109 -12.43 1.49 -16.20
N GLN A 110 -13.23 0.58 -15.62
CA GLN A 110 -13.98 -0.41 -16.40
C GLN A 110 -15.04 0.25 -17.29
N LYS A 111 -15.80 1.22 -16.76
CA LYS A 111 -16.81 1.96 -17.55
C LYS A 111 -16.19 2.72 -18.73
N GLU A 112 -15.01 3.29 -18.54
CA GLU A 112 -14.32 4.02 -19.62
C GLU A 112 -13.80 3.08 -20.72
N LYS A 113 -13.36 1.87 -20.35
CA LYS A 113 -12.93 0.84 -21.29
C LYS A 113 -14.11 0.30 -22.11
N GLU A 114 -15.23 0.00 -21.46
CA GLU A 114 -16.45 -0.47 -22.13
C GLU A 114 -16.98 0.57 -23.13
N ALA A 115 -16.96 1.86 -22.77
CA ALA A 115 -17.40 2.96 -23.64
C ALA A 115 -16.51 3.15 -24.88
N LYS A 116 -15.22 2.79 -24.80
CA LYS A 116 -14.29 2.84 -25.95
C LYS A 116 -14.38 1.62 -26.86
N GLU A 117 -14.86 0.49 -26.36
CA GLU A 117 -15.06 -0.74 -27.14
C GLU A 117 -16.42 -0.78 -27.86
N THR A 118 -17.38 0.06 -27.45
CA THR A 118 -18.71 0.20 -28.09
C THR A 118 -18.85 1.38 -29.05
N ALA A 119 -17.79 2.16 -29.26
CA ALA A 119 -17.71 3.28 -30.21
C ALA A 119 -16.88 2.90 -31.45
#